data_AF-A0A924Z996-F1
#
_entry.id   AF-A0A924Z996-F1
#
_cell.length_a   1.000
_cell.length_b   1.000
_cell.length_c   1.000
_cell.angle_alpha   90.00
_cell.angle_beta   90.00
_cell.angle_gamma   90.00
#
_symmetry.space_group_name_H-M   'P 1'
#
loop_
_entity.id
_entity.type
_entity.pdbx_description
1 polymer ?
#
loop_
_entity_poly.entity_id
_entity_poly.type
_entity_poly.pdbx_seq_one_letter_code
_entity_poly.pdbx_strand_id
1 'polypeptide(L)' 'MTQSLSRRQILLTASATLLPTLSTAQAAWPSKPIRLLTPFTVGGASDVIARSLAMQLQAAVKQTVNVDP' A
#
# COMPACT_ATOMS: atom_id res chain seq x y z
N MET A 1 -45.57 21.25 -13.51
CA MET A 1 -44.67 21.90 -12.54
C MET A 1 -43.25 21.75 -13.06
N THR A 2 -42.76 22.72 -13.84
CA THR A 2 -41.39 22.73 -14.36
C THR A 2 -40.48 23.40 -13.33
N GLN A 3 -39.71 22.60 -12.60
CA GLN A 3 -38.72 23.11 -11.65
C GLN A 3 -37.54 23.71 -12.44
N SER A 4 -37.26 25.01 -12.26
CA SER A 4 -36.09 25.65 -12.88
C SER A 4 -34.81 25.24 -12.15
N LEU A 5 -33.82 24.69 -12.86
CA LEU A 5 -32.51 24.39 -12.29
C LEU A 5 -31.76 25.69 -11.95
N SER A 6 -31.42 25.86 -10.67
CA SER A 6 -30.66 27.02 -10.18
C SER A 6 -29.18 26.89 -10.56
N ARG A 7 -28.54 28.02 -10.90
CA ARG A 7 -27.08 28.10 -11.16
C ARG A 7 -26.25 27.47 -10.03
N ARG A 8 -26.74 27.56 -8.79
CA ARG A 8 -26.10 26.95 -7.61
C ARG A 8 -26.17 25.42 -7.63
N GLN A 9 -27.27 24.85 -8.12
CA GLN A 9 -27.41 23.40 -8.29
C GLN A 9 -26.45 22.88 -9.36
N ILE A 10 -26.26 23.63 -10.45
CA ILE A 10 -25.30 23.29 -11.51
C ILE A 10 -23.86 23.28 -10.97
N LEU A 11 -23.47 24.28 -10.18
CA LEU A 11 -22.13 24.32 -9.57
C LEU A 11 -21.91 23.18 -8.57
N LEU A 12 -22.92 22.86 -7.76
CA LEU A 12 -22.86 21.75 -6.80
C LEU A 12 -22.71 20.40 -7.50
N THR A 13 -23.51 20.12 -8.52
CA THR A 13 -23.41 18.85 -9.27
C THR A 13 -22.10 18.74 -10.06
N ALA A 14 -21.62 19.85 -10.65
CA ALA A 14 -20.33 19.88 -11.34
C ALA A 14 -19.15 19.63 -10.39
N SER A 15 -19.23 20.11 -9.15
CA SER A 15 -18.19 19.80 -8.14
C SER A 15 -18.27 18.35 -7.67
N ALA A 16 -19.48 17.78 -7.57
CA ALA A 16 -19.69 16.42 -7.07
C ALA A 16 -19.10 15.34 -7.99
N THR A 17 -19.09 15.57 -9.31
CA THR A 17 -18.56 14.62 -10.30
C THR A 17 -17.02 14.55 -10.33
N LEU A 18 -16.33 15.50 -9.69
CA LEU A 18 -14.86 15.53 -9.61
C LEU A 18 -14.31 14.83 -8.36
N LEU A 19 -15.14 14.48 -7.37
CA LEU A 19 -14.65 13.76 -6.17
C LEU A 19 -14.03 12.38 -6.48
N PRO A 20 -14.57 11.55 -7.40
CA PRO A 20 -14.01 10.22 -7.66
C PRO A 20 -12.60 10.25 -8.28
N THR A 21 -12.24 11.33 -8.99
CA THR A 21 -10.92 11.44 -9.64
C THR A 21 -9.79 11.72 -8.65
N LEU A 22 -10.13 12.12 -7.42
CA LEU A 22 -9.18 12.28 -6.31
C LEU A 22 -8.93 10.96 -5.56
N SER A 23 -9.67 9.89 -5.88
CA SER A 23 -9.45 8.58 -5.28
C SER A 23 -8.21 7.92 -5.87
N THR A 24 -7.13 7.87 -5.09
CA THR A 24 -5.94 7.06 -5.41
C THR A 24 -6.04 5.72 -4.69
N ALA A 25 -6.07 4.62 -5.45
CA ALA A 25 -5.94 3.28 -4.89
C ALA A 25 -4.54 3.08 -4.26
N GLN A 26 -4.42 2.14 -3.33
CA GLN A 26 -3.13 1.76 -2.77
C GLN A 26 -2.25 1.17 -3.88
N ALA A 27 -0.97 1.54 -3.88
CA ALA A 27 0.00 0.92 -4.78
C ALA A 27 0.04 -0.60 -4.53
N ALA A 28 0.25 -1.36 -5.60
CA ALA A 28 0.41 -2.81 -5.51
C ALA A 28 1.49 -3.17 -4.49
N TRP A 29 1.20 -4.13 -3.62
CA TRP A 29 2.17 -4.56 -2.63
C TRP A 29 3.30 -5.34 -3.32
N PRO A 30 4.58 -5.12 -2.93
CA PRO A 30 5.05 -4.15 -1.94
C PRO A 30 5.52 -2.86 -2.60
N SER A 31 5.16 -1.75 -1.96
CA SER A 31 5.56 -0.41 -2.35
C SER A 31 6.76 0.13 -1.56
N LYS A 32 7.24 -0.62 -0.56
CA LYS A 32 8.34 -0.27 0.35
C LYS A 32 9.11 -1.53 0.77
N PRO A 33 10.36 -1.40 1.26
CA PRO A 33 11.10 -2.50 1.86
C PRO A 33 10.28 -3.24 2.93
N ILE A 34 10.39 -4.56 2.94
CA ILE A 34 9.72 -5.45 3.88
C ILE A 34 10.64 -5.70 5.08
N ARG A 35 10.07 -5.66 6.29
CA ARG A 35 10.77 -6.08 7.52
C ARG A 35 10.23 -7.44 7.95
N LEU A 36 11.11 -8.43 7.99
CA LEU A 36 10.83 -9.78 8.46
C LEU A 36 11.26 -9.87 9.93
N LEU A 37 10.28 -9.80 10.84
CA LEU A 37 10.52 -9.84 12.28
C LEU A 37 10.78 -11.28 12.74
N THR A 38 11.87 -11.50 13.46
CA THR A 38 12.18 -12.78 14.09
C THR A 38 12.20 -12.63 15.61
N PRO A 39 11.29 -13.27 16.38
CA PRO A 39 11.22 -13.10 17.84
C PRO A 39 12.31 -13.90 18.59
N PHE A 40 13.50 -14.01 18.01
CA PHE A 40 14.60 -14.83 18.49
C PHE A 40 15.90 -14.02 18.47
N THR A 41 16.90 -14.52 19.20
CA THR A 41 18.22 -13.88 19.23
C THR A 41 18.87 -13.89 17.85
N VAL A 42 19.61 -12.81 17.55
CA VAL A 42 20.43 -12.69 16.34
C VAL A 42 21.43 -13.85 16.29
N GLY A 43 21.55 -14.48 15.12
CA GLY A 43 22.45 -15.62 14.90
C GLY A 43 21.92 -16.97 15.41
N GLY A 44 20.73 -17.03 16.03
CA GLY A 44 20.07 -18.30 16.34
C GLY A 44 19.61 -19.05 15.08
N ALA A 45 19.27 -20.34 15.21
CA ALA A 45 18.81 -21.16 14.08
C ALA A 45 17.63 -20.52 13.32
N SER A 46 16.69 -19.90 14.05
CA SER A 46 15.56 -19.18 13.47
C SER A 46 15.98 -17.94 12.66
N ASP A 47 16.95 -17.16 13.13
CA ASP A 47 17.48 -15.98 12.41
C ASP A 47 18.21 -16.39 11.13
N VAL A 48 18.97 -17.49 11.17
CA VAL A 48 19.65 -18.05 9.97
C VAL A 48 18.64 -18.48 8.91
N ILE A 49 17.57 -19.17 9.31
CA ILE A 49 16.50 -19.57 8.39
C ILE A 49 15.78 -18.34 7.84
N ALA A 50 15.48 -17.35 8.68
CA ALA A 50 14.81 -16.12 8.26
C ALA A 50 15.65 -15.32 7.25
N ARG A 51 16.98 -15.26 7.41
CA ARG A 51 17.88 -14.62 6.43
C ARG A 51 17.89 -15.34 5.09
N SER A 52 17.89 -16.68 5.09
CA SER A 52 17.78 -17.46 3.86
C SER A 52 16.43 -17.22 3.16
N LEU A 53 15.34 -17.19 3.93
CA LEU A 53 14.00 -16.91 3.42
C LEU A 53 13.90 -15.48 2.86
N ALA A 54 14.48 -14.49 3.54
CA ALA A 54 14.50 -13.09 3.11
C ALA A 54 15.17 -12.93 1.73
N MET A 55 16.27 -13.66 1.48
CA MET A 55 16.92 -13.64 0.16
C MET A 55 16.01 -14.18 -0.95
N GLN A 56 15.28 -15.27 -0.69
CA GLN A 56 14.35 -15.85 -1.67
C GLN A 56 13.14 -14.93 -1.92
N LEU A 57 12.58 -14.35 -0.85
CA LEU A 57 11.47 -13.41 -0.94
C LEU A 57 11.87 -12.14 -1.71
N GLN A 58 13.07 -11.62 -1.48
CA GLN A 58 13.59 -10.48 -2.21
C GLN A 58 13.68 -10.76 -3.72
N ALA A 59 14.09 -11.97 -4.12
CA ALA A 59 14.11 -12.36 -5.53
C ALA A 59 12.70 -12.47 -6.14
N ALA A 60 11.74 -13.04 -5.41
CA ALA A 60 10.36 -13.22 -5.89
C ALA A 60 9.61 -11.89 -6.00
N VAL A 61 9.79 -11.02 -5.01
CA VAL A 61 8.99 -9.82 -4.83
C VAL A 61 9.67 -8.56 -5.41
N LYS A 62 10.97 -8.64 -5.73
CA LYS A 62 11.78 -7.54 -6.29
C LYS A 62 11.81 -6.30 -5.41
N GLN A 63 11.67 -6.49 -4.11
CA GLN A 63 11.77 -5.45 -3.08
C GLN A 63 12.72 -5.92 -1.99
N THR A 64 13.40 -4.97 -1.35
CA THR A 64 14.32 -5.28 -0.25
C THR A 64 13.58 -5.93 0.92
N VAL A 65 14.16 -7.00 1.47
CA VAL A 65 13.65 -7.69 2.67
C VAL A 65 14.73 -7.66 3.74
N ASN A 66 14.47 -6.94 4.84
CA ASN A 66 15.36 -6.81 5.98
C ASN A 66 14.92 -7.76 7.09
N VAL A 67 15.86 -8.48 7.72
CA VAL A 67 15.58 -9.32 8.89
C VAL A 67 15.89 -8.52 10.15
N ASP A 68 14.87 -8.32 10.98
CA ASP A 68 14.97 -7.59 12.24
C ASP A 68 14.69 -8.55 13.42
N PRO A 69 15.57 -8.62 14.42
CA PRO A 69 15.36 -9.37 15.65
C PRO A 69 14.33 -8.75 16.60
#